data_AF-A0A453GTR7-F1
#
_entry.id   AF-A0A453GTR7-F1
#
_cell.length_a   1.000
_cell.length_b   1.000
_cell.length_c   1.000
_cell.angle_alpha   90.00
_cell.angle_beta   90.00
_cell.angle_gamma   90.00
#
_symmetry.space_group_name_H-M   'P 1'
#
loop_
_entity.id
_entity.type
_entity.pdbx_description
1 polymer ?
#
loop_
_entity_poly.entity_id
_entity_poly.type
_entity_poly.pdbx_seq_one_letter_code
_entity_poly.pdbx_strand_id
1 'polypeptide(L)'
;DSEAMSTCKKTRAEATSVVSSDRLSSLLPKINGNVLSRLDVREAVRTSTLSSTWRDAWTDMPKISLRDRNFTRTRFVTLVDMVLALHKGTIEEFDISGKKSYHDELARWMLVLSRRSPRSVTIKLNSGPYKISSCLFSICDLKFLQLENCIISLPRAFQGFKSLTYLSLNIFSSTDRDIQNLISFCPVLTDLILTSFEGINRLNIQAPKLEYLNVYGDFEDINLEAPNLKVAILYLGHQAKLYQSVPIGYDKENHVKKSLGSLSEIKTLGITGSFMKVSYY
;
A
#
# COMPACT_ATOMS: atom_id res chain seq x y z
N ASP A 1 83.90 -32.03 -8.51
CA ASP A 1 82.94 -31.62 -7.47
C ASP A 1 81.53 -32.03 -7.84
N SER A 2 80.87 -32.66 -6.88
CA SER A 2 79.65 -33.46 -6.99
C SER A 2 78.41 -32.58 -6.89
N GLU A 3 77.60 -32.51 -7.95
CA GLU A 3 76.27 -31.91 -7.91
C GLU A 3 75.21 -33.01 -7.71
N ALA A 4 74.69 -33.09 -6.47
CA ALA A 4 73.67 -34.05 -6.08
C ALA A 4 72.28 -33.54 -6.50
N MET A 5 71.65 -34.28 -7.40
CA MET A 5 70.29 -34.06 -7.87
C MET A 5 69.29 -34.64 -6.84
N SER A 6 68.68 -33.77 -6.02
CA SER A 6 67.64 -34.13 -5.05
C SER A 6 66.25 -33.82 -5.62
N THR A 7 65.53 -34.85 -6.06
CA THR A 7 64.12 -34.75 -6.44
C THR A 7 63.22 -34.88 -5.21
N CYS A 8 62.71 -33.76 -4.71
CA CYS A 8 61.64 -33.71 -3.71
C CYS A 8 60.27 -33.89 -4.40
N LYS A 9 59.67 -35.08 -4.27
CA LYS A 9 58.28 -35.34 -4.67
C LYS A 9 57.33 -34.66 -3.68
N LYS A 10 56.71 -33.55 -4.08
CA LYS A 10 55.58 -32.93 -3.36
C LYS A 10 54.29 -33.64 -3.76
N THR A 11 53.79 -34.51 -2.90
CA THR A 11 52.42 -35.05 -2.99
C THR A 11 51.43 -33.94 -2.68
N ARG A 12 50.63 -33.56 -3.68
CA ARG A 12 49.48 -32.65 -3.52
C ARG A 12 48.36 -33.43 -2.86
N ALA A 13 48.14 -33.21 -1.57
CA ALA A 13 46.94 -33.65 -0.89
C ALA A 13 45.75 -32.87 -1.47
N GLU A 14 44.90 -33.53 -2.24
CA GLU A 14 43.57 -33.03 -2.58
C GLU A 14 42.73 -33.06 -1.30
N ALA A 15 42.69 -31.92 -0.60
CA ALA A 15 41.68 -31.69 0.41
C ALA A 15 40.33 -31.56 -0.32
N THR A 16 39.60 -32.67 -0.40
CA THR A 16 38.17 -32.66 -0.75
C THR A 16 37.46 -31.95 0.40
N SER A 17 37.30 -30.63 0.29
CA SER A 17 36.44 -29.89 1.20
C SER A 17 35.01 -30.34 0.92
N VAL A 18 34.53 -31.31 1.70
CA VAL A 18 33.10 -31.59 1.80
C VAL A 18 32.49 -30.33 2.39
N VAL A 19 31.98 -29.45 1.52
CA VAL A 19 31.14 -28.35 1.94
C VAL A 19 29.89 -29.01 2.51
N SER A 20 29.84 -29.15 3.84
CA SER A 20 28.63 -29.59 4.52
C SER A 20 27.55 -28.59 4.15
N SER A 21 26.63 -28.98 3.27
CA SER A 21 25.50 -28.14 2.89
C SER A 21 24.72 -27.81 4.15
N ASP A 22 24.68 -26.53 4.51
CA ASP A 22 23.93 -26.06 5.67
C ASP A 22 22.49 -26.55 5.57
N ARG A 23 21.93 -27.07 6.66
CA ARG A 23 20.56 -27.62 6.69
C ARG A 23 19.47 -26.63 6.24
N LEU A 24 19.79 -25.33 6.29
CA LEU A 24 18.94 -24.25 5.79
C LEU A 24 19.09 -24.04 4.27
N SER A 25 20.26 -24.34 3.71
CA SER A 25 20.53 -24.27 2.26
C SER A 25 19.90 -25.42 1.48
N SER A 26 19.57 -26.54 2.14
CA SER A 26 18.91 -27.71 1.53
C SER A 26 17.38 -27.60 1.49
N LEU A 27 16.80 -26.53 2.05
CA LEU A 27 15.37 -26.23 1.92
C LEU A 27 15.07 -25.72 0.50
N LEU A 28 13.92 -26.13 -0.05
CA LEU A 28 13.45 -25.70 -1.36
C LEU A 28 13.40 -24.17 -1.47
N PRO A 29 13.77 -23.57 -2.62
CA PRO A 29 13.79 -22.11 -2.80
C PRO A 29 12.49 -21.40 -2.40
N LYS A 30 11.33 -22.04 -2.63
CA LYS A 30 10.01 -21.51 -2.22
C LYS A 30 9.84 -21.38 -0.70
N ILE A 31 10.42 -22.28 0.09
CA ILE A 31 10.37 -22.22 1.55
C ILE A 31 11.22 -21.04 2.03
N ASN A 32 12.38 -20.81 1.41
CA ASN A 32 13.23 -19.67 1.73
C ASN A 32 12.54 -18.34 1.40
N GLY A 33 11.85 -18.23 0.26
CA GLY A 33 11.06 -17.03 -0.08
C GLY A 33 9.97 -16.72 0.95
N ASN A 34 9.28 -17.74 1.47
CA ASN A 34 8.27 -17.59 2.52
C ASN A 34 8.85 -17.28 3.90
N VAL A 35 10.09 -17.69 4.19
CA VAL A 35 10.77 -17.30 5.43
C VAL A 35 11.23 -15.85 5.31
N LEU A 36 11.81 -15.49 4.16
CA LEU A 36 12.32 -14.14 3.88
C LEU A 36 11.21 -13.10 3.77
N SER A 37 9.97 -13.46 3.41
CA SER A 37 8.81 -12.56 3.38
C SER A 37 8.46 -11.93 4.74
N ARG A 38 9.04 -12.44 5.83
CA ARG A 38 8.93 -11.87 7.18
C ARG A 38 9.94 -10.75 7.46
N LEU A 39 10.95 -10.61 6.60
CA LEU A 39 12.00 -9.60 6.70
C LEU A 39 11.71 -8.43 5.76
N ASP A 40 12.33 -7.28 6.01
CA ASP A 40 12.38 -6.28 4.94
C ASP A 40 13.30 -6.74 3.81
N VAL A 41 13.10 -6.20 2.61
CA VAL A 41 13.84 -6.66 1.43
C VAL A 41 15.35 -6.46 1.58
N ARG A 42 15.78 -5.46 2.36
CA ARG A 42 17.20 -5.23 2.62
C ARG A 42 17.80 -6.34 3.48
N GLU A 43 17.11 -6.76 4.52
CA GLU A 43 17.48 -7.90 5.36
C GLU A 43 17.46 -9.20 4.55
N ALA A 44 16.46 -9.39 3.69
CA ALA A 44 16.41 -10.54 2.81
C ALA A 44 17.58 -10.58 1.82
N VAL A 45 17.89 -9.46 1.14
CA VAL A 45 19.05 -9.36 0.24
C VAL A 45 20.38 -9.56 0.98
N ARG A 46 20.48 -9.21 2.27
CA ARG A 46 21.69 -9.49 3.07
C ARG A 46 21.93 -10.99 3.26
N THR A 47 20.88 -11.82 3.26
CA THR A 47 21.05 -13.28 3.33
C THR A 47 21.74 -13.85 2.09
N SER A 48 21.80 -13.10 0.99
CA SER A 48 22.50 -13.50 -0.24
C SER A 48 24.00 -13.77 -0.06
N THR A 49 24.61 -13.28 1.03
CA THR A 49 26.02 -13.55 1.35
C THR A 49 26.23 -14.87 2.08
N LEU A 50 25.17 -15.54 2.54
CA LEU A 50 25.29 -16.74 3.37
C LEU A 50 25.70 -17.98 2.55
N SER A 51 25.20 -18.14 1.32
CA SER A 51 25.59 -19.22 0.42
C SER A 51 25.11 -18.95 -1.02
N SER A 52 25.48 -19.82 -1.96
CA SER A 52 24.94 -19.81 -3.32
C SER A 52 23.42 -20.01 -3.38
N THR A 53 22.85 -20.86 -2.52
CA THR A 53 21.39 -21.09 -2.45
C THR A 53 20.65 -19.83 -2.00
N TRP A 54 21.19 -19.13 -1.01
CA TRP A 54 20.58 -17.92 -0.45
C TRP A 54 20.78 -16.68 -1.34
N ARG A 55 21.73 -16.73 -2.27
CA ARG A 55 22.09 -15.63 -3.18
C ARG A 55 20.87 -15.01 -3.87
N ASP A 56 20.01 -15.86 -4.42
CA ASP A 56 18.83 -15.44 -5.21
C ASP A 56 17.50 -15.72 -4.51
N ALA A 57 17.51 -16.27 -3.29
CA ALA A 57 16.30 -16.72 -2.59
C ALA A 57 15.27 -15.58 -2.38
N TRP A 58 15.73 -14.35 -2.22
CA TRP A 58 14.87 -13.17 -2.07
C TRP A 58 14.10 -12.84 -3.37
N THR A 59 14.57 -13.28 -4.54
CA THR A 59 13.95 -12.97 -5.83
C THR A 59 12.62 -13.70 -6.07
N ASP A 60 12.28 -14.67 -5.21
CA ASP A 60 11.03 -15.45 -5.24
C ASP A 60 10.10 -15.11 -4.06
N MET A 61 10.37 -14.04 -3.30
CA MET A 61 9.53 -13.62 -2.16
C MET A 61 8.14 -13.14 -2.59
N PRO A 62 7.04 -13.74 -2.10
CA PRO A 62 5.69 -13.30 -2.47
C PRO A 62 5.33 -11.92 -1.90
N LYS A 63 5.99 -11.50 -0.82
CA LYS A 63 5.81 -10.19 -0.18
C LYS A 63 7.07 -9.37 -0.29
N ILE A 64 6.94 -8.17 -0.84
CA ILE A 64 8.02 -7.19 -0.98
C ILE A 64 7.69 -6.00 -0.08
N SER A 65 8.50 -5.77 0.96
CA SER A 65 8.38 -4.60 1.83
C SER A 65 9.64 -3.73 1.76
N LEU A 66 9.46 -2.49 1.28
CA LEU A 66 10.52 -1.52 1.04
C LEU A 66 10.30 -0.27 1.90
N ARG A 67 11.23 -0.02 2.82
CA ARG A 67 11.17 1.13 3.74
C ARG A 67 12.42 1.98 3.60
N ASP A 68 12.24 3.29 3.42
CA ASP A 68 13.39 4.19 3.22
C ASP A 68 14.31 4.28 4.44
N ARG A 69 13.75 4.23 5.66
CA ARG A 69 14.48 4.32 6.94
C ARG A 69 15.56 5.42 6.87
N ASN A 70 16.81 5.05 7.14
CA ASN A 70 17.98 5.93 7.12
C ASN A 70 18.72 5.95 5.76
N PHE A 71 18.16 5.36 4.69
CA PHE A 71 18.78 5.46 3.37
C PHE A 71 18.74 6.89 2.84
N THR A 72 19.78 7.29 2.10
CA THR A 72 19.68 8.45 1.20
C THR A 72 18.60 8.17 0.14
N ARG A 73 17.96 9.23 -0.40
CA ARG A 73 16.96 9.10 -1.47
C ARG A 73 17.48 8.25 -2.62
N THR A 74 18.69 8.55 -3.10
CA THR A 74 19.36 7.82 -4.20
C THR A 74 19.52 6.33 -3.91
N ARG A 75 20.04 5.95 -2.72
CA ARG A 75 20.21 4.54 -2.35
C ARG A 75 18.88 3.79 -2.28
N PHE A 76 17.84 4.44 -1.76
CA PHE A 76 16.52 3.81 -1.71
C PHE A 76 15.94 3.62 -3.10
N VAL A 77 16.04 4.64 -3.96
CA VAL A 77 15.60 4.53 -5.36
C VAL A 77 16.32 3.38 -6.07
N THR A 78 17.65 3.30 -5.98
CA THR A 78 18.44 2.20 -6.56
C THR A 78 18.01 0.84 -6.01
N LEU A 79 17.71 0.74 -4.71
CA LEU A 79 17.22 -0.49 -4.10
C LEU A 79 15.86 -0.91 -4.67
N VAL A 80 14.89 0.00 -4.74
CA VAL A 80 13.55 -0.29 -5.29
C VAL A 80 13.68 -0.76 -6.74
N ASP A 81 14.53 -0.11 -7.52
CA ASP A 81 14.74 -0.40 -8.95
C ASP A 81 15.35 -1.78 -9.15
N MET A 82 16.40 -2.06 -8.40
CA MET A 82 17.06 -3.35 -8.40
C MET A 82 16.07 -4.46 -8.01
N VAL A 83 15.26 -4.24 -6.98
CA VAL A 83 14.29 -5.24 -6.51
C VAL A 83 13.22 -5.50 -7.56
N LEU A 84 12.61 -4.46 -8.12
CA LEU A 84 11.57 -4.59 -9.15
C LEU A 84 12.12 -5.22 -10.45
N ALA A 85 13.39 -4.96 -10.79
CA ALA A 85 14.02 -5.51 -11.98
C ALA A 85 14.44 -6.99 -11.82
N LEU A 86 14.99 -7.36 -10.66
CA LEU A 86 15.54 -8.70 -10.43
C LEU A 86 14.54 -9.70 -9.86
N HIS A 87 13.38 -9.25 -9.37
CA HIS A 87 12.37 -10.14 -8.83
C HIS A 87 11.80 -11.07 -9.93
N LYS A 88 11.86 -12.37 -9.69
CA LYS A 88 11.46 -13.43 -10.64
C LYS A 88 10.12 -14.05 -10.27
N GLY A 89 9.81 -14.10 -8.97
CA GLY A 89 8.58 -14.66 -8.43
C GLY A 89 7.32 -13.86 -8.75
N THR A 90 6.21 -14.37 -8.22
CA THR A 90 4.94 -13.65 -8.20
C THR A 90 4.95 -12.68 -7.02
N ILE A 91 4.62 -11.42 -7.27
CA ILE A 91 4.44 -10.43 -6.20
C ILE A 91 2.99 -10.51 -5.76
N GLU A 92 2.72 -11.11 -4.60
CA GLU A 92 1.39 -11.15 -4.01
C GLU A 92 1.09 -9.85 -3.24
N GLU A 93 2.09 -9.35 -2.50
CA GLU A 93 1.99 -8.13 -1.70
C GLU A 93 3.17 -7.18 -1.96
N PHE A 94 2.86 -5.91 -2.19
CA PHE A 94 3.85 -4.85 -2.37
C PHE A 94 3.60 -3.70 -1.40
N ASP A 95 4.55 -3.47 -0.50
CA ASP A 95 4.51 -2.38 0.47
C ASP A 95 5.71 -1.45 0.25
N ILE A 96 5.45 -0.16 0.02
CA ILE A 96 6.49 0.87 0.01
C ILE A 96 6.16 1.98 1.00
N SER A 97 7.14 2.37 1.80
CA SER A 97 7.00 3.47 2.74
C SER A 97 8.25 4.33 2.85
N GLY A 98 8.07 5.62 3.08
CA GLY A 98 9.19 6.52 3.34
C GLY A 98 8.79 7.94 3.69
N LYS A 99 9.76 8.71 4.17
CA LYS A 99 9.55 10.12 4.58
C LYS A 99 10.11 11.12 3.56
N LYS A 100 10.79 10.64 2.53
CA LYS A 100 11.39 11.46 1.45
C LYS A 100 10.48 11.47 0.23
N SER A 101 10.69 12.46 -0.64
CA SER A 101 9.96 12.55 -1.91
C SER A 101 10.45 11.52 -2.90
N TYR A 102 9.50 10.87 -3.59
CA TYR A 102 9.72 9.86 -4.64
C TYR A 102 8.74 10.02 -5.82
N HIS A 103 8.24 11.24 -6.03
CA HIS A 103 7.18 11.51 -7.01
C HIS A 103 7.61 11.14 -8.44
N ASP A 104 8.87 11.41 -8.78
CA ASP A 104 9.44 11.17 -10.11
C ASP A 104 9.56 9.67 -10.42
N GLU A 105 9.86 8.85 -9.40
CA GLU A 105 10.06 7.41 -9.56
C GLU A 105 8.77 6.61 -9.44
N LEU A 106 7.77 7.14 -8.73
CA LEU A 106 6.55 6.40 -8.45
C LEU A 106 5.84 5.96 -9.73
N ALA A 107 5.83 6.81 -10.77
CA ALA A 107 5.17 6.48 -12.03
C ALA A 107 5.74 5.21 -12.69
N ARG A 108 7.08 5.08 -12.73
CA ARG A 108 7.72 3.89 -13.30
C ARG A 108 7.62 2.67 -12.39
N TRP A 109 7.63 2.84 -11.06
CA TRP A 109 7.36 1.73 -10.14
C TRP A 109 5.96 1.19 -10.33
N MET A 110 4.96 2.06 -10.45
CA MET A 110 3.57 1.65 -10.71
C MET A 110 3.41 0.96 -12.07
N LEU A 111 4.16 1.38 -13.10
CA LEU A 111 4.17 0.70 -14.40
C LEU A 111 4.70 -0.74 -14.29
N VAL A 112 5.71 -0.99 -13.46
CA VAL A 112 6.19 -2.36 -13.23
C VAL A 112 5.15 -3.16 -12.46
N LEU A 113 4.58 -2.59 -11.40
CA LEU A 113 3.57 -3.28 -10.59
C LEU A 113 2.30 -3.61 -11.38
N SER A 114 1.85 -2.73 -12.28
CA SER A 114 0.67 -3.00 -13.10
C SER A 114 0.83 -4.25 -13.97
N ARG A 115 2.05 -4.52 -14.44
CA ARG A 115 2.38 -5.74 -15.22
C ARG A 115 2.52 -6.98 -14.34
N ARG A 116 2.86 -6.81 -13.06
CA ARG A 116 3.01 -7.90 -12.10
C ARG A 116 1.70 -8.26 -11.40
N SER A 117 0.70 -7.36 -11.44
CA SER A 117 -0.65 -7.52 -10.89
C SER A 117 -0.70 -8.04 -9.44
N PRO A 118 -0.08 -7.36 -8.48
CA PRO A 118 -0.13 -7.78 -7.07
C PRO A 118 -1.54 -7.73 -6.51
N ARG A 119 -1.82 -8.61 -5.53
CA ARG A 119 -3.12 -8.66 -4.84
C ARG A 119 -3.24 -7.62 -3.75
N SER A 120 -2.12 -7.16 -3.20
CA SER A 120 -2.08 -6.13 -2.17
C SER A 120 -1.05 -5.06 -2.51
N VAL A 121 -1.45 -3.80 -2.42
CA VAL A 121 -0.57 -2.64 -2.60
C VAL A 121 -0.75 -1.66 -1.46
N THR A 122 0.35 -1.34 -0.78
CA THR A 122 0.44 -0.30 0.25
C THR A 122 1.47 0.75 -0.15
N ILE A 123 1.08 2.02 -0.22
CA ILE A 123 1.97 3.14 -0.52
C ILE A 123 1.83 4.21 0.56
N LYS A 124 2.89 4.41 1.36
CA LYS A 124 2.93 5.36 2.49
C LYS A 124 4.12 6.31 2.38
N LEU A 125 3.97 7.36 1.59
CA LEU A 125 5.06 8.32 1.31
C LEU A 125 4.74 9.69 1.92
N ASN A 126 5.48 10.08 2.96
CA ASN A 126 5.10 11.18 3.85
C ASN A 126 5.96 12.44 3.64
N SER A 127 6.18 12.81 2.38
CA SER A 127 6.99 13.97 1.98
C SER A 127 6.18 15.09 1.32
N GLY A 128 4.86 15.07 1.46
CA GLY A 128 3.93 15.90 0.70
C GLY A 128 3.15 15.11 -0.37
N PRO A 129 2.04 15.66 -0.85
CA PRO A 129 1.07 14.94 -1.66
C PRO A 129 1.65 14.55 -3.03
N TYR A 130 1.39 13.33 -3.47
CA TYR A 130 1.84 12.83 -4.78
C TYR A 130 0.70 12.39 -5.66
N LYS A 131 0.80 12.68 -6.96
CA LYS A 131 -0.17 12.19 -7.92
C LYS A 131 0.01 10.68 -8.14
N ILE A 132 -1.05 9.92 -7.92
CA ILE A 132 -1.07 8.50 -8.25
C ILE A 132 -0.99 8.32 -9.77
N SER A 133 -0.07 7.46 -10.21
CA SER A 133 0.05 7.09 -11.62
C SER A 133 -1.18 6.32 -12.09
N SER A 134 -1.64 6.60 -13.32
CA SER A 134 -2.76 5.89 -13.95
C SER A 134 -2.55 4.37 -14.03
N CYS A 135 -1.29 3.93 -14.05
CA CYS A 135 -0.91 2.51 -14.10
C CYS A 135 -1.42 1.71 -12.89
N LEU A 136 -1.55 2.33 -11.71
CA LEU A 136 -2.09 1.66 -10.53
C LEU A 136 -3.53 1.19 -10.77
N PHE A 137 -4.33 2.01 -11.45
CA PHE A 137 -5.74 1.74 -11.76
C PHE A 137 -5.94 0.67 -12.86
N SER A 138 -4.86 0.11 -13.40
CA SER A 138 -4.87 -1.00 -14.35
C SER A 138 -4.55 -2.36 -13.72
N ILE A 139 -4.31 -2.43 -12.40
CA ILE A 139 -4.07 -3.70 -11.70
C ILE A 139 -5.38 -4.50 -11.61
N CYS A 140 -5.42 -5.68 -12.21
CA CYS A 140 -6.65 -6.48 -12.35
C CYS A 140 -7.04 -7.25 -11.07
N ASP A 141 -6.07 -7.86 -10.40
CA ASP A 141 -6.31 -8.80 -9.29
C ASP A 141 -6.20 -8.16 -7.90
N LEU A 142 -6.25 -6.82 -7.85
CA LEU A 142 -6.08 -6.07 -6.61
C LEU A 142 -7.23 -6.35 -5.65
N LYS A 143 -6.90 -6.84 -4.46
CA LYS A 143 -7.84 -7.13 -3.35
C LYS A 143 -7.72 -6.12 -2.22
N PHE A 144 -6.51 -5.62 -1.99
CA PHE A 144 -6.19 -4.68 -0.92
C PHE A 144 -5.44 -3.48 -1.50
N LEU A 145 -5.96 -2.27 -1.24
CA LEU A 145 -5.30 -1.03 -1.61
C LEU A 145 -5.26 -0.10 -0.40
N GLN A 146 -4.06 0.29 0.01
CA GLN A 146 -3.84 1.33 0.99
C GLN A 146 -2.93 2.43 0.44
N LEU A 147 -3.43 3.66 0.40
CA LEU A 147 -2.69 4.83 -0.04
C LEU A 147 -2.69 5.89 1.05
N GLU A 148 -1.53 6.50 1.27
CA GLU A 148 -1.37 7.62 2.21
C GLU A 148 -0.72 8.81 1.50
N ASN A 149 -1.19 10.03 1.82
CA ASN A 149 -0.60 11.30 1.39
C ASN A 149 -0.59 11.48 -0.15
N CYS A 150 -1.72 11.24 -0.82
CA CYS A 150 -1.80 11.17 -2.28
C CYS A 150 -2.91 12.04 -2.92
N ILE A 151 -2.72 12.37 -4.19
CA ILE A 151 -3.71 13.05 -5.05
C ILE A 151 -4.29 12.01 -6.01
N ILE A 152 -5.59 11.79 -5.93
CA ILE A 152 -6.32 10.81 -6.73
C ILE A 152 -7.08 11.55 -7.82
N SER A 153 -6.73 11.23 -9.06
CA SER A 153 -7.50 11.61 -10.25
C SER A 153 -7.72 10.36 -11.09
N LEU A 154 -8.98 9.99 -11.33
CA LEU A 154 -9.27 8.74 -12.02
C LEU A 154 -8.99 8.86 -13.53
N PRO A 155 -8.31 7.88 -14.13
CA PRO A 155 -8.21 7.80 -15.58
C PRO A 155 -9.59 7.61 -16.22
N ARG A 156 -9.84 8.24 -17.38
CA ARG A 156 -11.11 8.07 -18.13
C ARG A 156 -11.42 6.61 -18.47
N ALA A 157 -10.38 5.80 -18.68
CA ALA A 157 -10.49 4.40 -19.03
C ALA A 157 -10.66 3.47 -17.80
N PHE A 158 -10.74 4.00 -16.58
CA PHE A 158 -10.84 3.19 -15.37
C PHE A 158 -12.12 2.34 -15.39
N GLN A 159 -11.94 1.02 -15.38
CA GLN A 159 -13.03 0.04 -15.40
C GLN A 159 -13.41 -0.46 -14.00
N GLY A 160 -12.77 0.04 -12.94
CA GLY A 160 -12.96 -0.46 -11.59
C GLY A 160 -12.00 -1.56 -11.18
N PHE A 161 -11.81 -1.70 -9.87
CA PHE A 161 -11.11 -2.84 -9.29
C PHE A 161 -12.13 -3.94 -8.96
N LYS A 162 -12.24 -4.95 -9.83
CA LYS A 162 -13.30 -5.98 -9.74
C LYS A 162 -13.15 -6.94 -8.56
N SER A 163 -11.94 -7.03 -8.01
CA SER A 163 -11.59 -7.94 -6.90
C SER A 163 -11.32 -7.21 -5.58
N LEU A 164 -11.44 -5.87 -5.54
CA LEU A 164 -11.04 -5.07 -4.38
C LEU A 164 -12.05 -5.23 -3.25
N THR A 165 -11.59 -5.78 -2.13
CA THR A 165 -12.39 -5.96 -0.90
C THR A 165 -12.06 -4.90 0.13
N TYR A 166 -10.81 -4.39 0.14
CA TYR A 166 -10.36 -3.39 1.10
C TYR A 166 -9.77 -2.16 0.41
N LEU A 167 -10.29 -0.98 0.74
CA LEU A 167 -9.78 0.31 0.30
C LEU A 167 -9.56 1.23 1.50
N SER A 168 -8.31 1.66 1.69
CA SER A 168 -7.94 2.66 2.69
C SER A 168 -7.21 3.83 2.05
N LEU A 169 -7.78 5.01 2.17
CA LEU A 169 -7.19 6.26 1.70
C LEU A 169 -7.03 7.20 2.90
N ASN A 170 -5.79 7.56 3.19
CA ASN A 170 -5.44 8.40 4.34
C ASN A 170 -4.69 9.64 3.85
N ILE A 171 -5.01 10.83 4.35
CA ILE A 171 -4.33 12.08 3.94
C ILE A 171 -4.39 12.19 2.40
N PHE A 172 -5.55 12.41 1.80
CA PHE A 172 -5.66 12.40 0.34
C PHE A 172 -6.51 13.55 -0.20
N SER A 173 -6.27 13.92 -1.46
CA SER A 173 -7.16 14.86 -2.16
C SER A 173 -7.73 14.23 -3.41
N SER A 174 -9.00 14.52 -3.68
CA SER A 174 -9.71 14.08 -4.88
C SER A 174 -10.90 15.01 -5.16
N THR A 175 -11.71 14.67 -6.14
CA THR A 175 -13.00 15.33 -6.39
C THR A 175 -14.14 14.42 -5.96
N ASP A 176 -15.30 14.99 -5.62
CA ASP A 176 -16.54 14.24 -5.34
C ASP A 176 -16.80 13.15 -6.41
N ARG A 177 -16.64 13.51 -7.68
CA ARG A 177 -16.86 12.61 -8.82
C ARG A 177 -15.87 11.46 -8.85
N ASP A 178 -14.59 11.73 -8.66
CA ASP A 178 -13.56 10.69 -8.76
C ASP A 178 -13.64 9.73 -7.58
N ILE A 179 -13.86 10.22 -6.36
CA ILE A 179 -14.00 9.33 -5.20
C ILE A 179 -15.27 8.48 -5.29
N GLN A 180 -16.39 9.06 -5.74
CA GLN A 180 -17.64 8.32 -5.99
C GLN A 180 -17.42 7.21 -7.03
N ASN A 181 -16.80 7.52 -8.17
CA ASN A 181 -16.54 6.55 -9.23
C ASN A 181 -15.55 5.47 -8.79
N LEU A 182 -14.56 5.82 -7.97
CA LEU A 182 -13.61 4.84 -7.44
C LEU A 182 -14.33 3.78 -6.62
N ILE A 183 -15.20 4.22 -5.70
CA ILE A 183 -15.95 3.34 -4.80
C ILE A 183 -17.00 2.54 -5.57
N SER A 184 -17.81 3.18 -6.41
CA SER A 184 -18.90 2.52 -7.13
C SER A 184 -18.43 1.48 -8.14
N PHE A 185 -17.19 1.63 -8.64
CA PHE A 185 -16.60 0.67 -9.57
C PHE A 185 -15.84 -0.47 -8.86
N CYS A 186 -15.94 -0.58 -7.53
CA CYS A 186 -15.44 -1.71 -6.73
C CYS A 186 -16.62 -2.56 -6.20
N PRO A 187 -17.21 -3.46 -7.01
CA PRO A 187 -18.48 -4.12 -6.70
C PRO A 187 -18.44 -5.12 -5.53
N VAL A 188 -17.24 -5.50 -5.09
CA VAL A 188 -17.03 -6.46 -3.99
C VAL A 188 -16.37 -5.84 -2.77
N LEU A 189 -16.34 -4.51 -2.69
CA LEU A 189 -15.75 -3.77 -1.58
C LEU A 189 -16.50 -4.08 -0.27
N THR A 190 -15.78 -4.56 0.74
CA THR A 190 -16.30 -4.89 2.07
C THR A 190 -15.86 -3.88 3.13
N ASP A 191 -14.67 -3.30 2.97
CA ASP A 191 -14.04 -2.40 3.93
C ASP A 191 -13.61 -1.11 3.24
N LEU A 192 -14.16 0.02 3.70
CA LEU A 192 -13.83 1.36 3.21
C LEU A 192 -13.39 2.26 4.36
N ILE A 193 -12.16 2.77 4.27
CA ILE A 193 -11.58 3.70 5.23
C ILE A 193 -11.13 4.95 4.49
N LEU A 194 -11.74 6.10 4.80
CA LEU A 194 -11.38 7.41 4.26
C LEU A 194 -11.01 8.33 5.41
N THR A 195 -9.75 8.75 5.50
CA THR A 195 -9.30 9.63 6.59
C THR A 195 -8.54 10.85 6.09
N SER A 196 -8.81 12.00 6.70
CA SER A 196 -8.14 13.28 6.47
C SER A 196 -8.06 13.64 4.98
N PHE A 197 -9.17 14.00 4.36
CA PHE A 197 -9.21 14.29 2.92
C PHE A 197 -9.59 15.73 2.59
N GLU A 198 -9.18 16.16 1.39
CA GLU A 198 -9.45 17.49 0.83
C GLU A 198 -10.11 17.39 -0.54
N GLY A 199 -10.84 18.44 -0.95
CA GLY A 199 -11.48 18.55 -2.26
C GLY A 199 -12.78 17.76 -2.41
N ILE A 200 -13.24 17.12 -1.32
CA ILE A 200 -14.48 16.35 -1.28
C ILE A 200 -15.48 17.08 -0.38
N ASN A 201 -16.58 17.56 -0.96
CA ASN A 201 -17.68 18.19 -0.22
C ASN A 201 -18.83 17.22 0.02
N ARG A 202 -19.10 16.34 -0.95
CA ARG A 202 -20.20 15.37 -0.86
C ARG A 202 -19.68 13.96 -1.05
N LEU A 203 -19.81 13.14 -0.02
CA LEU A 203 -19.46 11.73 -0.08
C LEU A 203 -20.66 10.92 -0.55
N ASN A 204 -20.64 10.46 -1.80
CA ASN A 204 -21.63 9.51 -2.30
C ASN A 204 -21.02 8.10 -2.36
N ILE A 205 -21.47 7.23 -1.46
CA ILE A 205 -20.96 5.88 -1.29
C ILE A 205 -22.00 4.89 -1.81
N GLN A 206 -21.74 4.33 -2.99
CA GLN A 206 -22.53 3.25 -3.58
C GLN A 206 -21.71 1.96 -3.53
N ALA A 207 -21.95 1.15 -2.51
CA ALA A 207 -21.13 -0.03 -2.24
C ALA A 207 -22.00 -1.15 -1.66
N PRO A 208 -22.63 -1.99 -2.52
CA PRO A 208 -23.66 -2.92 -2.08
C PRO A 208 -23.16 -4.00 -1.13
N LYS A 209 -21.88 -4.38 -1.19
CA LYS A 209 -21.26 -5.38 -0.30
C LYS A 209 -20.50 -4.79 0.89
N LEU A 210 -20.55 -3.47 1.07
CA LEU A 210 -19.80 -2.80 2.11
C LEU A 210 -20.32 -3.23 3.48
N GLU A 211 -19.44 -3.71 4.34
CA GLU A 211 -19.75 -4.18 5.69
C GLU A 211 -19.18 -3.23 6.76
N TYR A 212 -18.03 -2.63 6.48
CA TYR A 212 -17.33 -1.71 7.38
C TYR A 212 -17.01 -0.39 6.68
N LEU A 213 -17.46 0.71 7.29
CA LEU A 213 -17.19 2.07 6.86
C LEU A 213 -16.55 2.87 8.00
N ASN A 214 -15.41 3.50 7.73
CA ASN A 214 -14.82 4.51 8.59
C ASN A 214 -14.49 5.76 7.79
N VAL A 215 -15.11 6.89 8.14
CA VAL A 215 -14.87 8.18 7.52
C VAL A 215 -14.45 9.16 8.60
N TYR A 216 -13.26 9.74 8.44
CA TYR A 216 -12.76 10.84 9.25
C TYR A 216 -12.35 12.00 8.35
N GLY A 217 -13.03 13.13 8.42
CA GLY A 217 -12.67 14.29 7.60
C GLY A 217 -13.76 15.34 7.54
N ASP A 218 -13.48 16.39 6.79
CA ASP A 218 -14.40 17.50 6.56
C ASP A 218 -15.18 17.28 5.27
N PHE A 219 -16.50 17.19 5.38
CA PHE A 219 -17.44 17.12 4.25
C PHE A 219 -18.78 17.71 4.67
N GLU A 220 -19.57 18.20 3.72
CA GLU A 220 -20.87 18.84 3.98
C GLU A 220 -22.01 17.81 4.03
N ASP A 221 -21.94 16.80 3.17
CA ASP A 221 -23.02 15.82 3.02
C ASP A 221 -22.48 14.43 2.70
N ILE A 222 -23.26 13.42 3.09
CA ILE A 222 -23.00 12.01 2.82
C ILE A 222 -24.27 11.31 2.37
N ASN A 223 -24.22 10.69 1.19
CA ASN A 223 -25.21 9.73 0.71
C ASN A 223 -24.62 8.32 0.81
N LEU A 224 -25.36 7.40 1.43
CA LEU A 224 -24.85 6.06 1.76
C LEU A 224 -25.82 4.98 1.27
N GLU A 225 -25.48 4.38 0.14
CA GLU A 225 -26.16 3.25 -0.48
C GLU A 225 -25.34 1.97 -0.25
N ALA A 226 -25.45 1.44 0.97
CA ALA A 226 -24.71 0.27 1.43
C ALA A 226 -25.62 -0.67 2.25
N PRO A 227 -26.52 -1.43 1.62
CA PRO A 227 -27.52 -2.25 2.30
C PRO A 227 -26.95 -3.31 3.26
N ASN A 228 -25.71 -3.77 3.04
CA ASN A 228 -25.05 -4.78 3.89
C ASN A 228 -24.16 -4.18 4.98
N LEU A 229 -24.24 -2.87 5.21
CA LEU A 229 -23.36 -2.18 6.14
C LEU A 229 -23.65 -2.59 7.58
N LYS A 230 -22.63 -3.13 8.26
CA LYS A 230 -22.73 -3.61 9.64
C LYS A 230 -22.18 -2.57 10.62
N VAL A 231 -21.09 -1.90 10.24
CA VAL A 231 -20.40 -0.92 11.08
C VAL A 231 -20.16 0.35 10.28
N ALA A 232 -20.66 1.48 10.80
CA ALA A 232 -20.36 2.79 10.26
C ALA A 232 -19.80 3.69 11.36
N ILE A 233 -18.64 4.27 11.10
CA ILE A 233 -17.96 5.19 11.99
C ILE A 233 -17.71 6.48 11.21
N LEU A 234 -18.40 7.55 11.60
CA LEU A 234 -18.36 8.86 10.94
C LEU A 234 -17.89 9.90 11.95
N TYR A 235 -16.71 10.44 11.68
CA TYR A 235 -16.08 11.49 12.46
C TYR A 235 -15.93 12.75 11.61
N LEU A 236 -16.71 13.78 11.92
CA LEU A 236 -16.50 15.13 11.38
C LEU A 236 -15.49 15.84 12.28
N GLY A 237 -14.23 15.83 11.87
CA GLY A 237 -13.19 16.60 12.53
C GLY A 237 -12.91 17.82 11.70
N HIS A 238 -13.37 19.00 12.14
CA HIS A 238 -12.87 20.28 11.62
C HIS A 238 -11.35 20.20 11.64
N GLN A 239 -10.73 20.09 10.46
CA GLN A 239 -9.33 20.41 10.34
C GLN A 239 -9.24 21.90 10.68
N ALA A 240 -8.85 22.20 11.92
CA ALA A 240 -8.25 23.47 12.23
C ALA A 240 -7.10 23.63 11.24
N LYS A 241 -7.35 24.44 10.19
CA LYS A 241 -6.40 24.78 9.14
C LYS A 241 -5.09 25.17 9.82
N LEU A 242 -4.10 24.26 9.83
CA LEU A 242 -2.78 24.57 10.37
C LEU A 242 -1.91 25.34 9.37
N TYR A 243 -2.50 25.88 8.31
CA TYR A 243 -1.89 26.92 7.49
C TYR A 243 -2.92 28.03 7.23
N GLN A 244 -2.61 29.21 7.77
CA GLN A 244 -3.32 30.50 7.73
C GLN A 244 -4.52 30.70 8.68
N SER A 245 -4.21 31.44 9.74
CA SER A 245 -5.11 32.16 10.62
C SER A 245 -5.86 33.28 9.89
N VAL A 246 -7.12 33.02 9.51
CA VAL A 246 -8.17 34.04 9.44
C VAL A 246 -9.49 33.38 9.88
N PRO A 247 -10.22 33.90 10.88
CA PRO A 247 -11.47 33.32 11.31
C PRO A 247 -12.56 33.68 10.29
N ILE A 248 -12.97 32.71 9.47
CA ILE A 248 -14.19 32.82 8.67
C ILE A 248 -15.24 32.00 9.41
N GLY A 249 -16.31 32.67 9.84
CA GLY A 249 -17.45 32.02 10.47
C GLY A 249 -18.11 31.05 9.47
N TYR A 250 -18.19 29.78 9.83
CA TYR A 250 -18.92 28.79 9.05
C TYR A 250 -20.16 28.36 9.83
N ASP A 251 -21.29 28.88 9.39
CA ASP A 251 -22.62 28.37 9.68
C ASP A 251 -22.97 27.40 8.54
N LYS A 252 -22.75 26.10 8.74
CA LYS A 252 -23.13 25.06 7.78
C LYS A 252 -23.91 23.98 8.51
N GLU A 253 -25.19 23.87 8.19
CA GLU A 253 -26.08 22.79 8.65
C GLU A 253 -25.67 21.46 8.01
N ASN A 254 -25.61 20.38 8.81
CA ASN A 254 -25.23 19.04 8.36
C ASN A 254 -26.50 18.17 8.17
N HIS A 255 -26.70 17.62 6.96
CA HIS A 255 -27.92 16.87 6.56
C HIS A 255 -27.85 15.34 6.75
N VAL A 256 -26.84 14.85 7.46
CA VAL A 256 -26.50 13.41 7.65
C VAL A 256 -27.66 12.53 8.13
N LYS A 257 -28.65 13.11 8.83
CA LYS A 257 -29.82 12.38 9.36
C LYS A 257 -30.71 11.74 8.28
N LYS A 258 -30.83 12.34 7.09
CA LYS A 258 -31.78 11.85 6.06
C LYS A 258 -31.26 10.60 5.34
N SER A 259 -29.94 10.49 5.20
CA SER A 259 -29.27 9.46 4.39
C SER A 259 -29.12 8.12 5.12
N LEU A 260 -29.11 8.12 6.46
CA LEU A 260 -28.93 6.90 7.26
C LEU A 260 -30.23 6.11 7.48
N GLY A 261 -31.39 6.71 7.22
CA GLY A 261 -32.71 6.10 7.45
C GLY A 261 -33.01 4.87 6.58
N SER A 262 -32.20 4.58 5.57
CA SER A 262 -32.34 3.43 4.66
C SER A 262 -31.56 2.18 5.09
N LEU A 263 -30.73 2.25 6.14
CA LEU A 263 -29.81 1.18 6.54
C LEU A 263 -30.44 0.30 7.63
N SER A 264 -31.18 -0.74 7.23
CA SER A 264 -31.89 -1.63 8.16
C SER A 264 -31.00 -2.60 8.96
N GLU A 265 -29.78 -2.90 8.46
CA GLU A 265 -28.89 -3.94 9.01
C GLU A 265 -27.72 -3.40 9.86
N ILE A 266 -27.67 -2.08 10.10
CA ILE A 266 -26.56 -1.46 10.82
C ILE A 266 -26.52 -1.90 12.29
N LYS A 267 -25.40 -2.49 12.72
CA LYS A 267 -25.20 -2.97 14.11
C LYS A 267 -24.54 -1.93 14.99
N THR A 268 -23.59 -1.20 14.43
CA THR A 268 -22.83 -0.18 15.14
C THR A 268 -22.81 1.10 14.31
N LEU A 269 -23.33 2.17 14.87
CA LEU A 269 -23.25 3.51 14.31
C LEU A 269 -22.57 4.44 15.32
N GLY A 270 -21.35 4.85 15.00
CA GLY A 270 -20.63 5.89 15.73
C GLY A 270 -20.66 7.19 14.92
N ILE A 271 -21.31 8.23 15.46
CA ILE A 271 -21.31 9.57 14.87
C ILE A 271 -20.79 10.53 15.93
N THR A 272 -19.66 11.18 15.67
CA THR A 272 -19.11 12.17 16.60
C THR A 272 -18.49 13.35 15.85
N GLY A 273 -18.79 14.56 16.31
CA GLY A 273 -18.50 15.81 15.61
C GLY A 273 -19.75 16.69 15.57
N SER A 274 -19.68 17.85 14.90
CA SER A 274 -20.75 18.85 14.85
C SER A 274 -21.93 18.45 13.94
N PHE A 275 -22.52 17.26 14.10
CA PHE A 275 -23.62 16.78 13.26
C PHE A 275 -25.00 17.37 13.62
N MET A 276 -25.13 18.01 14.79
CA MET A 276 -26.41 18.58 15.26
C MET A 276 -26.21 19.97 15.84
N LYS A 277 -26.65 21.01 15.12
CA LYS A 277 -27.27 22.15 15.79
C LYS A 277 -28.75 21.81 15.95
N VAL A 278 -29.22 21.69 17.20
CA VAL A 278 -30.65 21.71 17.49
C VAL A 278 -31.05 23.18 17.45
N SER A 279 -31.79 23.58 16.42
CA SER A 279 -32.41 24.90 16.35
C SER A 279 -33.53 24.96 17.39
N TYR A 280 -33.33 25.71 18.46
CA TYR A 280 -34.43 26.11 19.34
C TYR A 280 -35.14 27.27 18.63
N TYR A 281 -36.41 27.06 18.24
CA TYR A 281 -37.31 28.14 17.87
C TYR A 281 -37.79 28.88 19.11
#